data_AF-A0A366HNE2-F1
#
_entry.id   AF-A0A366HNE2-F1
#
_cell.length_a   1.000
_cell.length_b   1.000
_cell.length_c   1.000
_cell.angle_alpha   90.00
_cell.angle_beta   90.00
_cell.angle_gamma   90.00
#
_symmetry.space_group_name_H-M   'P 1'
#
loop_
_entity.id
_entity.type
_entity.pdbx_description
1 polymer ?
#
loop_
_entity_poly.entity_id
_entity_poly.type
_entity_poly.pdbx_seq_one_letter_code
_entity_poly.pdbx_strand_id
1 'polypeptide(L)'
;MSLWTNKDRRTHQDDADAFAYDPNGGGLKQWLVGAVLPFFMVLYGITCLSSDQTDIFGPDGRTVAYGTAATGLVVAFIALGCFLHFHFFWRLNERLEPYAARLKSVSLLVFLGGFLFSILRRLDLF
;
A
#
# COMPACT_ATOMS: atom_id res chain seq x y z
N MET A 1 13.76 -34.92 -1.67
CA MET A 1 14.30 -33.75 -2.40
C MET A 1 13.74 -32.51 -1.72
N SER A 2 14.61 -31.57 -1.34
CA SER A 2 14.39 -30.56 -0.30
C SER A 2 13.26 -29.56 -0.58
N LEU A 3 12.37 -29.36 0.39
CA LEU A 3 11.27 -28.38 0.41
C LEU A 3 11.71 -26.97 0.89
N TRP A 4 13.01 -26.74 1.06
CA TRP A 4 13.56 -25.64 1.87
C TRP A 4 14.75 -24.88 1.25
N THR A 5 14.90 -24.78 -0.07
CA THR A 5 16.10 -24.13 -0.67
C THR A 5 15.84 -22.88 -1.50
N ASN A 6 14.67 -22.24 -1.43
CA ASN A 6 14.39 -21.09 -2.31
C ASN A 6 13.68 -19.93 -1.60
N LYS A 7 14.12 -19.61 -0.38
CA LYS A 7 13.67 -18.42 0.35
C LYS A 7 14.71 -17.30 0.36
N ASP A 8 15.97 -17.63 0.07
CA ASP A 8 17.13 -16.74 0.27
C ASP A 8 17.48 -15.85 -0.94
N ARG A 9 16.64 -15.84 -1.99
CA ARG A 9 16.87 -15.05 -3.20
C ARG A 9 15.63 -14.32 -3.69
N ARG A 10 14.86 -13.71 -2.77
CA ARG A 10 14.02 -12.56 -3.14
C ARG A 10 14.86 -11.31 -3.00
N THR A 11 15.10 -10.64 -4.10
CA THR A 11 15.71 -9.32 -4.12
C THR A 11 14.62 -8.25 -4.12
N HIS A 12 14.91 -7.04 -3.64
CA HIS A 12 14.00 -5.89 -3.76
C HIS A 12 13.56 -5.63 -5.21
N GLN A 13 14.38 -6.06 -6.17
CA GLN A 13 14.09 -6.00 -7.59
C GLN A 13 12.98 -6.97 -7.99
N ASP A 14 12.94 -8.19 -7.45
CA ASP A 14 11.85 -9.15 -7.69
C ASP A 14 10.51 -8.66 -7.13
N ASP A 15 10.53 -7.95 -6.00
CA ASP A 15 9.33 -7.31 -5.44
C ASP A 15 8.87 -6.14 -6.31
N ALA A 16 9.79 -5.27 -6.75
CA ALA A 16 9.48 -4.18 -7.68
C ALA A 16 8.91 -4.70 -9.01
N ASP A 17 9.48 -5.79 -9.54
CA ASP A 17 9.00 -6.47 -10.74
C ASP A 17 7.59 -7.06 -10.52
N ALA A 18 7.29 -7.63 -9.35
CA ALA A 18 5.94 -8.09 -9.01
C ALA A 18 4.88 -6.95 -8.98
N PHE A 19 5.30 -5.71 -8.77
CA PHE A 19 4.44 -4.53 -8.85
C PHE A 19 4.44 -3.86 -10.25
N ALA A 20 5.48 -4.10 -11.06
CA ALA A 20 5.60 -3.59 -12.43
C ALA A 20 4.82 -4.46 -13.44
N TYR A 21 4.94 -5.79 -13.32
CA TYR A 21 4.34 -6.76 -14.24
C TYR A 21 2.93 -7.21 -13.82
N ASP A 22 2.21 -7.89 -14.72
CA ASP A 22 0.90 -8.45 -14.44
C ASP A 22 0.96 -9.44 -13.26
N PRO A 23 0.02 -9.37 -12.31
CA PRO A 23 0.01 -10.27 -11.17
C PRO A 23 -0.27 -11.71 -11.62
N ASN A 24 0.78 -12.53 -11.77
CA ASN A 24 0.62 -13.97 -11.93
C ASN A 24 0.36 -14.63 -10.57
N GLY A 25 -0.88 -15.04 -10.32
CA GLY A 25 -1.27 -15.73 -9.10
C GLY A 25 -2.70 -16.27 -9.16
N GLY A 26 -2.90 -17.52 -8.72
CA GLY A 26 -4.24 -18.12 -8.65
C GLY A 26 -5.21 -17.33 -7.78
N GLY A 27 -6.51 -17.54 -7.97
CA GLY A 27 -7.60 -16.72 -7.38
C GLY A 27 -7.53 -16.51 -5.86
N LEU A 28 -6.90 -17.43 -5.11
CA LEU A 28 -6.67 -17.27 -3.67
C LEU A 28 -5.70 -16.10 -3.35
N LYS A 29 -4.61 -15.95 -4.12
CA LYS A 29 -3.64 -14.85 -3.94
C LYS A 29 -4.27 -13.52 -4.32
N GLN A 30 -5.08 -13.50 -5.38
CA GLN A 30 -5.87 -12.33 -5.80
C GLN A 30 -6.79 -11.85 -4.68
N TRP A 31 -7.52 -12.76 -4.03
CA TRP A 31 -8.44 -12.37 -2.95
C TRP A 31 -7.71 -11.92 -1.68
N LEU A 32 -6.67 -12.63 -1.26
CA LEU A 32 -5.92 -12.27 -0.05
C LEU A 32 -5.15 -10.95 -0.21
N VAL A 33 -4.42 -10.78 -1.31
CA VAL A 33 -3.56 -9.60 -1.53
C VAL A 33 -4.35 -8.45 -2.15
N GLY A 34 -5.35 -8.73 -2.97
CA GLY A 34 -6.15 -7.75 -3.68
C GLY A 34 -7.42 -7.32 -2.97
N ALA A 35 -7.92 -8.04 -1.96
CA ALA A 35 -9.12 -7.61 -1.20
C ALA A 35 -8.88 -7.56 0.30
N VAL A 36 -8.39 -8.65 0.91
CA VAL A 36 -8.25 -8.74 2.37
C VAL A 36 -7.19 -7.77 2.90
N LEU A 37 -5.99 -7.78 2.34
CA LEU A 37 -4.90 -6.89 2.77
C LEU A 37 -5.25 -5.39 2.58
N PRO A 38 -5.77 -4.96 1.40
CA PRO A 38 -6.26 -3.59 1.19
C PRO A 38 -7.31 -3.16 2.20
N PHE A 39 -8.26 -4.04 2.52
CA PHE A 39 -9.31 -3.76 3.47
C PHE A 39 -8.74 -3.43 4.85
N PHE A 40 -7.77 -4.22 5.33
CA PHE A 40 -7.10 -3.93 6.60
C PHE A 40 -6.31 -2.62 6.58
N MET A 41 -5.63 -2.29 5.47
CA MET A 41 -4.91 -1.01 5.34
C MET A 41 -5.85 0.20 5.38
N VAL A 42 -6.97 0.13 4.66
CA VAL A 42 -7.98 1.20 4.66
C VAL A 42 -8.63 1.32 6.05
N LEU A 43 -9.00 0.19 6.65
CA LEU A 43 -9.58 0.16 8.00
C LEU A 43 -8.62 0.78 9.03
N TYR A 44 -7.32 0.45 8.95
CA TYR A 44 -6.30 1.05 9.80
C TYR A 44 -6.24 2.57 9.63
N GLY A 45 -6.17 3.07 8.39
CA GLY A 45 -6.20 4.50 8.11
C GLY A 45 -7.43 5.19 8.71
N ILE A 46 -8.62 4.58 8.60
CA ILE A 46 -9.85 5.12 9.20
C ILE A 46 -9.76 5.14 10.72
N THR A 47 -9.24 4.10 11.37
CA THR A 47 -9.09 4.08 12.84
C THR A 47 -8.10 5.14 13.34
N CYS A 48 -7.08 5.46 12.54
CA CYS A 48 -6.14 6.54 12.84
C CYS A 48 -6.77 7.93 12.76
N LEU A 49 -7.77 8.15 11.89
CA LEU A 49 -8.54 9.42 11.88
C LEU A 49 -9.22 9.69 13.21
N SER A 50 -9.72 8.64 13.88
CA SER A 50 -10.39 8.79 15.18
C SER A 50 -9.43 9.02 16.34
N SER A 51 -8.13 8.71 16.16
CA SER A 51 -7.13 8.74 17.23
C SER A 51 -6.22 9.97 17.18
N ASP A 52 -6.30 10.79 16.13
CA ASP A 52 -5.43 11.97 15.86
C ASP A 52 -3.91 11.68 15.87
N GLN A 53 -3.57 10.39 15.84
CA GLN A 53 -2.22 9.84 15.83
C GLN A 53 -2.17 8.68 14.85
N THR A 54 -1.07 8.60 14.09
CA THR A 54 -0.83 7.52 13.14
C THR A 54 0.52 6.89 13.41
N ASP A 55 0.52 5.59 13.66
CA ASP A 55 1.76 4.83 13.86
C ASP A 55 2.36 4.41 12.52
N ILE A 56 3.66 4.58 12.40
CA ILE A 56 4.50 4.04 11.34
C ILE A 56 5.42 3.00 11.98
N PHE A 57 5.32 1.77 11.52
CA PHE A 57 6.22 0.70 11.92
C PHE A 57 7.32 0.56 10.88
N GLY A 58 8.56 0.83 11.28
CA GLY A 58 9.75 0.67 10.44
C GLY A 58 10.77 -0.29 11.06
N PRO A 59 11.86 -0.61 10.33
CA PRO A 59 12.96 -1.42 10.84
C PRO A 59 13.58 -0.86 12.13
N ASP A 60 13.60 0.47 12.25
CA ASP A 60 14.15 1.21 13.39
C ASP A 60 13.15 1.39 14.55
N GLY A 61 11.96 0.77 14.45
CA GLY A 61 10.92 0.77 15.48
C GLY A 61 9.66 1.55 15.12
N ARG A 62 8.86 1.82 16.15
CA ARG A 62 7.57 2.53 16.03
C ARG A 62 7.81 4.04 16.07
N THR A 63 7.39 4.73 15.00
CA THR A 63 7.34 6.19 14.93
C THR A 63 5.89 6.63 14.96
N VAL A 64 5.55 7.63 15.78
CA VAL A 64 4.19 8.18 15.85
C VAL A 64 4.16 9.54 15.18
N ALA A 65 3.23 9.74 14.25
CA ALA A 65 2.89 11.05 13.73
C ALA A 65 1.63 11.58 14.43
N TYR A 66 1.57 12.90 14.65
CA TYR A 66 0.46 13.57 15.31
C TYR A 66 -0.16 14.66 14.41
N GLY A 67 -1.43 14.97 14.64
CA GLY A 67 -2.13 16.11 14.05
C GLY A 67 -2.16 16.07 12.51
N THR A 68 -1.82 17.19 11.86
CA THR A 68 -1.90 17.30 10.39
C THR A 68 -0.97 16.34 9.66
N ALA A 69 0.19 16.01 10.23
CA ALA A 69 1.07 14.98 9.70
C ALA A 69 0.41 13.59 9.76
N ALA A 70 -0.29 13.28 10.86
CA ALA A 70 -1.05 12.02 11.00
C ALA A 70 -2.13 11.90 9.92
N THR A 71 -2.80 13.01 9.57
CA THR A 71 -3.80 13.05 8.49
C THR A 71 -3.19 12.73 7.13
N GLY A 72 -2.01 13.28 6.82
CA GLY A 72 -1.27 12.95 5.59
C GLY A 72 -0.95 11.47 5.47
N LEU A 73 -0.52 10.85 6.56
CA LEU A 73 -0.26 9.43 6.65
C LEU A 73 -1.52 8.57 6.48
N VAL A 74 -2.66 8.97 7.06
CA VAL A 74 -3.93 8.29 6.84
C VAL A 74 -4.26 8.25 5.34
N VAL A 75 -4.18 9.41 4.68
CA VAL A 75 -4.47 9.51 3.24
C VAL A 75 -3.52 8.59 2.45
N ALA A 76 -2.24 8.54 2.83
CA ALA A 76 -1.29 7.62 2.23
C ALA A 76 -1.68 6.15 2.44
N PHE A 77 -2.04 5.72 3.65
CA PHE A 77 -2.45 4.33 3.91
C PHE A 77 -3.71 3.91 3.13
N ILE A 78 -4.71 4.79 3.05
CA ILE A 78 -5.93 4.53 2.25
C ILE A 78 -5.56 4.41 0.77
N ALA A 79 -4.73 5.32 0.25
CA ALA A 79 -4.28 5.29 -1.13
C ALA A 79 -3.45 4.03 -1.45
N LEU A 80 -2.63 3.56 -0.51
CA LEU A 80 -1.87 2.31 -0.64
C LEU A 80 -2.80 1.08 -0.70
N GLY A 81 -3.83 1.03 0.15
CA GLY A 81 -4.86 0.01 0.08
C GLY A 81 -5.57 -0.01 -1.28
N CYS A 82 -6.01 1.17 -1.75
CA CYS A 82 -6.60 1.32 -3.09
C CYS A 82 -5.66 0.85 -4.20
N PHE A 83 -4.38 1.22 -4.15
CA PHE A 83 -3.37 0.78 -5.12
C PHE A 83 -3.28 -0.75 -5.19
N LEU A 84 -3.19 -1.41 -4.03
CA LEU A 84 -3.13 -2.87 -3.96
C LEU A 84 -4.42 -3.52 -4.49
N HIS A 85 -5.59 -2.93 -4.19
CA HIS A 85 -6.86 -3.40 -4.70
C HIS A 85 -6.93 -3.30 -6.23
N PHE A 86 -6.54 -2.16 -6.81
CA PHE A 86 -6.56 -1.98 -8.26
C PHE A 86 -5.52 -2.86 -8.96
N HIS A 87 -4.32 -3.00 -8.38
CA HIS A 87 -3.24 -3.80 -8.97
C HIS A 87 -3.51 -5.30 -8.91
N PHE A 88 -3.93 -5.83 -7.77
CA PHE A 88 -4.09 -7.28 -7.59
C PHE A 88 -5.50 -7.80 -7.82
N PHE A 89 -6.55 -6.98 -7.67
CA PHE A 89 -7.93 -7.45 -7.82
C PHE A 89 -8.55 -7.02 -9.16
N TRP A 90 -8.51 -5.72 -9.49
CA TRP A 90 -9.20 -5.20 -10.68
C TRP A 90 -8.51 -5.59 -11.98
N ARG A 91 -7.17 -5.58 -12.00
CA ARG A 91 -6.38 -5.96 -13.18
C ARG A 91 -6.57 -7.42 -13.59
N LEU A 92 -7.00 -8.28 -12.68
CA LEU A 92 -7.32 -9.70 -12.94
C LEU A 92 -8.80 -9.94 -13.30
N ASN A 93 -9.61 -8.88 -13.36
CA ASN A 93 -11.01 -8.96 -13.73
C ASN A 93 -11.21 -8.27 -15.08
N GLU A 94 -11.53 -9.04 -16.13
CA GLU A 94 -11.63 -8.56 -17.53
C GLU A 94 -12.54 -7.34 -17.70
N ARG A 95 -13.57 -7.18 -16.84
CA ARG A 95 -14.45 -6.01 -16.88
C ARG A 95 -13.84 -4.73 -16.30
N LEU A 96 -12.89 -4.86 -15.38
CA LEU A 96 -12.34 -3.74 -14.59
C LEU A 96 -10.90 -3.38 -14.99
N GLU A 97 -10.23 -4.26 -15.73
CA GLU A 97 -8.88 -4.09 -16.26
C GLU A 97 -8.64 -2.73 -16.96
N PRO A 98 -9.56 -2.20 -17.81
CA PRO A 98 -9.33 -0.93 -18.50
C PRO A 98 -9.21 0.28 -17.56
N TYR A 99 -9.82 0.18 -16.37
CA TYR A 99 -9.80 1.23 -15.35
C TYR A 99 -8.66 1.03 -14.33
N ALA A 100 -8.21 -0.21 -14.16
CA ALA A 100 -7.22 -0.60 -13.16
C ALA A 100 -5.90 0.16 -13.34
N ALA A 101 -5.39 0.28 -14.57
CA ALA A 101 -4.14 0.98 -14.84
C ALA A 101 -4.20 2.48 -14.46
N ARG A 102 -5.30 3.16 -14.81
CA ARG A 102 -5.49 4.59 -14.50
C ARG A 102 -5.63 4.80 -13.00
N LEU A 103 -6.48 4.02 -12.34
CA LEU A 103 -6.73 4.14 -10.91
C LEU A 103 -5.54 3.75 -10.06
N LYS A 104 -4.74 2.77 -10.50
CA LYS A 104 -3.43 2.45 -9.89
C LYS A 104 -2.51 3.67 -9.89
N SER A 105 -2.36 4.34 -11.04
CA SER A 105 -1.51 5.53 -11.15
C SER A 105 -2.02 6.69 -10.29
N VAL A 106 -3.34 6.94 -10.29
CA VAL A 106 -3.95 7.96 -9.42
C VAL A 106 -3.69 7.64 -7.94
N SER A 107 -3.88 6.39 -7.53
CA SER A 107 -3.65 5.97 -6.15
C SER A 107 -2.19 6.14 -5.74
N LEU A 108 -1.25 5.85 -6.64
CA LEU A 108 0.17 6.07 -6.41
C LEU A 108 0.50 7.56 -6.21
N LEU A 109 -0.09 8.45 -7.03
CA LEU A 109 0.10 9.89 -6.88
C LEU A 109 -0.47 10.41 -5.56
N VAL A 110 -1.65 9.95 -5.15
CA VAL A 110 -2.26 10.31 -3.85
C VAL A 110 -1.40 9.79 -2.69
N PHE A 111 -0.88 8.56 -2.79
CA PHE A 111 0.04 7.99 -1.80
C PHE A 111 1.29 8.87 -1.64
N LEU A 112 1.97 9.19 -2.74
CA LEU A 112 3.18 10.02 -2.73
C LEU A 112 2.88 11.42 -2.18
N GLY A 113 1.76 12.03 -2.58
CA GLY A 113 1.34 13.34 -2.09
C GLY A 113 1.08 13.36 -0.59
N GLY A 114 0.28 12.41 -0.08
CA GLY A 114 -0.04 12.31 1.35
C GLY A 114 1.19 11.99 2.21
N PHE A 115 2.06 11.09 1.71
CA PHE A 115 3.29 10.71 2.40
C PHE A 115 4.29 11.87 2.44
N LEU A 116 4.52 12.55 1.32
CA LEU A 116 5.40 13.72 1.26
C LEU A 116 4.87 14.85 2.14
N PHE A 117 3.57 15.13 2.10
CA PHE A 117 2.93 16.12 2.98
C PHE A 117 3.18 15.78 4.46
N SER A 118 3.02 14.52 4.85
CA SER A 118 3.29 14.09 6.22
C SER A 118 4.76 14.29 6.62
N ILE A 119 5.71 14.03 5.70
CA ILE A 119 7.14 14.24 5.97
C ILE A 119 7.44 15.74 6.13
N LEU A 120 6.96 16.57 5.19
CA LEU A 120 7.20 18.01 5.23
C LEU A 120 6.63 18.65 6.50
N ARG A 121 5.44 18.22 6.93
CA ARG A 121 4.84 18.65 8.20
C ARG A 121 5.64 18.19 9.41
N ARG A 122 6.16 16.97 9.40
CA ARG A 122 7.01 16.46 10.48
C ARG A 122 8.34 17.21 10.59
N LEU A 123 8.85 17.74 9.48
CA LEU A 123 10.08 18.52 9.42
C LEU A 123 9.87 20.02 9.68
N ASP A 124 8.65 20.43 10.07
CA ASP A 124 8.25 21.83 10.30
C ASP A 124 8.54 22.76 9.10
N LEU A 125 8.53 22.21 7.88
CA LEU A 125 8.79 22.99 6.67
C LEU A 125 7.55 23.78 6.22
N PHE A 126 6.36 23.53 6.80
CA PHE A 126 5.08 24.19 6.52
C PHE A 126 4.06 24.07 7.66
#